data_AF-X0RWS1-F1
#
_entry.id   AF-X0RWS1-F1
#
_cell.length_a   1.000
_cell.length_b   1.000
_cell.length_c   1.000
_cell.angle_alpha   90.00
_cell.angle_beta   90.00
_cell.angle_gamma   90.00
#
_symmetry.space_group_name_H-M   'P 1'
#
loop_
_entity.id
_entity.type
_entity.pdbx_description
1 polymer ?
#
loop_
_entity_poly.entity_id
_entity_poly.type
_entity_poly.pdbx_seq_one_letter_code
_entity_poly.pdbx_strand_id
1 'polypeptide(L)'
;MLISGGRTVPAAYDRHTGAFLYFHVSERRAFGKDAGGYAVAASKSWFLVYDRSCLYRLDDGKPVCRVPGSILADDAVISVAKDGHLLAHTLRPESEQFVDRKGKTQTRYTLPKRWETVLEPALDRIFIQAGPRAYGRGNDGLIAAVDLPQPNRPARVSWQAHIEGDAWSMLAADDKLFVVTRQGSLYCFGAQPGRPAKHELTSARTGKGSRVPRRANDRWAAAADNLLEQTGVIEGYCLVLGAGNGRLIEELARRSKLHIIVFDPNAAIVDALRRKLDEDHLYGTRIAVHVGDMRSGQLPPYLASLIVSMEPNEQGLHKDRAFVERVFRCLRPYGGLACFARSSG
;
A
#
# COMPACT_ATOMS: atom_id res chain seq x y z
N MET A 1 0.94 -10.38 -11.48
CA MET A 1 0.96 -9.22 -10.57
C MET A 1 1.94 -8.21 -11.11
N LEU A 2 1.55 -6.94 -11.23
CA LEU A 2 2.45 -5.86 -11.65
C LEU A 2 2.85 -5.03 -10.44
N ILE A 3 4.13 -4.77 -10.29
CA ILE A 3 4.69 -3.91 -9.25
C ILE A 3 5.23 -2.65 -9.92
N SER A 4 4.63 -1.50 -9.61
CA SER A 4 5.10 -0.22 -10.12
C SER A 4 6.52 0.07 -9.66
N GLY A 5 7.39 0.46 -10.60
CA GLY A 5 8.75 0.93 -10.30
C GLY A 5 8.87 2.45 -10.18
N GLY A 6 7.76 3.19 -10.16
CA GLY A 6 7.74 4.65 -10.11
C GLY A 6 8.23 5.31 -11.41
N ARG A 7 9.54 5.28 -11.68
CA ARG A 7 10.12 5.82 -12.93
C ARG A 7 10.32 4.75 -14.00
N THR A 8 10.50 3.50 -13.58
CA THR A 8 10.73 2.36 -14.48
C THR A 8 9.43 1.67 -14.84
N VAL A 9 9.45 0.95 -15.98
CA VAL A 9 8.33 0.11 -16.40
C VAL A 9 8.01 -0.88 -15.27
N PRO A 10 6.74 -1.14 -14.95
CA PRO A 10 6.35 -2.09 -13.90
C PRO A 10 7.03 -3.45 -14.06
N ALA A 11 7.50 -4.02 -12.95
CA ALA A 11 7.96 -5.41 -12.92
C ALA A 11 6.77 -6.36 -12.87
N ALA A 12 6.89 -7.50 -13.55
CA ALA A 12 5.86 -8.53 -13.56
C ALA A 12 6.29 -9.75 -12.76
N TYR A 13 5.37 -10.25 -11.96
CA TYR A 13 5.48 -11.46 -11.17
C TYR A 13 4.27 -12.34 -11.43
N ASP A 14 4.43 -13.65 -11.32
CA ASP A 14 3.29 -14.56 -11.29
C ASP A 14 2.45 -14.26 -10.04
N ARG A 15 1.13 -14.13 -10.21
CA ARG A 15 0.22 -13.71 -9.12
C ARG A 15 0.08 -14.77 -8.03
N HIS A 16 0.21 -16.05 -8.38
CA HIS A 16 -0.08 -17.16 -7.47
C HIS A 16 1.16 -17.62 -6.72
N THR A 17 2.28 -17.67 -7.42
CA THR A 17 3.57 -18.18 -6.92
C THR A 17 4.51 -17.07 -6.45
N GLY A 18 4.29 -15.83 -6.92
CA GLY A 18 5.23 -14.73 -6.69
C GLY A 18 6.53 -14.85 -7.50
N ALA A 19 6.64 -15.81 -8.42
CA ALA A 19 7.81 -15.97 -9.26
C ALA A 19 8.04 -14.72 -10.12
N PHE A 20 9.29 -14.28 -10.22
CA PHE A 20 9.67 -13.19 -11.12
C PHE A 20 9.47 -13.60 -12.58
N LEU A 21 8.81 -12.75 -13.37
CA LEU A 21 8.59 -13.00 -14.80
C LEU A 21 9.51 -12.11 -15.64
N TYR A 22 9.39 -10.80 -15.52
CA TYR A 22 10.22 -9.86 -16.26
C TYR A 22 10.28 -8.49 -15.58
N PHE A 23 11.34 -7.74 -15.88
CA PHE A 23 11.48 -6.33 -15.56
C PHE A 23 12.33 -5.63 -16.61
N HIS A 24 11.76 -4.64 -17.28
CA HIS A 24 12.44 -3.86 -18.29
C HIS A 24 12.85 -2.51 -17.70
N VAL A 25 14.16 -2.30 -17.57
CA VAL A 25 14.67 -0.94 -17.36
C VAL A 25 14.38 -0.17 -18.65
N SER A 26 13.52 0.84 -18.56
CA SER A 26 12.92 1.54 -19.70
C SER A 26 13.92 1.75 -20.84
N GLU A 27 13.71 1.04 -21.95
CA GLU A 27 14.59 1.20 -23.10
C GLU A 27 14.40 2.61 -23.69
N ARG A 28 15.52 3.33 -23.89
CA ARG A 28 15.50 4.71 -24.41
C ARG A 28 14.74 4.88 -25.73
N ARG A 29 14.55 3.78 -26.48
CA ARG A 29 14.04 3.80 -27.86
C ARG A 29 12.52 3.85 -27.97
N ALA A 30 11.77 3.32 -26.99
CA ALA A 30 10.31 3.26 -27.10
C ALA A 30 9.61 4.46 -26.46
N PHE A 31 9.72 4.61 -25.14
CA PHE A 31 9.02 5.68 -24.40
C PHE A 31 9.95 6.61 -23.60
N GLY A 32 11.27 6.35 -23.60
CA GLY A 32 12.24 7.14 -22.86
C GLY A 32 12.42 6.67 -21.41
N LYS A 33 13.23 7.41 -20.63
CA LYS A 33 13.61 7.03 -19.25
C LYS A 33 12.49 7.16 -18.21
N ASP A 34 11.40 7.85 -18.55
CA ASP A 34 10.28 8.15 -17.65
C ASP A 34 9.02 7.43 -18.13
N ALA A 35 9.17 6.17 -18.54
CA ALA A 35 8.10 5.33 -19.07
C ALA A 35 7.28 4.61 -17.98
N GLY A 36 7.76 4.65 -16.74
CA GLY A 36 7.08 4.16 -15.55
C GLY A 36 6.17 5.18 -14.88
N GLY A 37 5.39 4.68 -13.92
CA GLY A 37 4.47 5.48 -13.13
C GLY A 37 3.82 4.66 -12.03
N TYR A 38 3.19 5.32 -11.06
CA TYR A 38 2.50 4.65 -9.95
C TYR A 38 1.12 4.12 -10.37
N ALA A 39 0.48 4.75 -11.36
CA ALA A 39 -0.88 4.45 -11.78
C ALA A 39 -0.86 3.38 -12.88
N VAL A 40 -0.82 2.12 -12.46
CA VAL A 40 -0.75 0.96 -13.35
C VAL A 40 -2.07 0.20 -13.33
N ALA A 41 -2.63 -0.10 -14.50
CA ALA A 41 -3.74 -1.03 -14.65
C ALA A 41 -3.41 -2.10 -15.67
N ALA A 42 -3.95 -3.31 -15.47
CA ALA A 42 -3.84 -4.41 -16.41
C ALA A 42 -5.22 -4.96 -16.73
N SER A 43 -5.44 -5.31 -18.00
CA SER A 43 -6.61 -6.04 -18.44
C SER A 43 -6.22 -6.96 -19.60
N LYS A 44 -6.64 -8.22 -19.52
CA LYS A 44 -6.36 -9.28 -20.50
C LYS A 44 -4.86 -9.31 -20.87
N SER A 45 -4.52 -8.93 -22.10
CA SER A 45 -3.16 -9.00 -22.64
C SER A 45 -2.37 -7.70 -22.50
N TRP A 46 -2.90 -6.71 -21.79
CA TRP A 46 -2.36 -5.35 -21.78
C TRP A 46 -2.16 -4.82 -20.37
N PHE A 47 -1.19 -3.92 -20.21
CA PHE A 47 -1.17 -3.00 -19.10
C PHE A 47 -0.85 -1.58 -19.54
N LEU A 48 -1.40 -0.62 -18.80
CA LEU A 48 -1.33 0.80 -19.07
C LEU A 48 -0.73 1.51 -17.86
N VAL A 49 0.24 2.37 -18.13
CA VAL A 49 0.81 3.32 -17.17
C VAL A 49 0.18 4.68 -17.44
N TYR A 50 -0.83 5.05 -16.65
CA TYR A 50 -1.77 6.14 -16.95
C TYR A 50 -1.10 7.52 -17.01
N ASP A 51 -0.29 7.85 -16.00
CA ASP A 51 0.43 9.13 -15.86
C ASP A 51 1.45 9.37 -16.98
N ARG A 52 1.81 8.32 -17.72
CA ARG A 52 2.68 8.39 -18.91
C ARG A 52 1.96 8.07 -20.21
N SER A 53 0.69 7.68 -20.16
CA SER A 53 -0.09 7.30 -21.34
C SER A 53 0.61 6.20 -22.16
N CYS A 54 1.25 5.24 -21.50
CA CYS A 54 2.08 4.21 -22.15
C CYS A 54 1.41 2.83 -22.05
N LEU A 55 1.05 2.25 -23.19
CA LEU A 55 0.49 0.90 -23.29
C LEU A 55 1.60 -0.12 -23.54
N TYR A 56 1.50 -1.24 -22.85
CA TYR A 56 2.43 -2.37 -22.93
C TYR A 56 1.66 -3.68 -23.04
N ARG A 57 2.35 -4.69 -23.56
CA ARG A 57 1.87 -6.07 -23.57
C ARG A 57 2.17 -6.73 -22.22
N LEU A 58 1.19 -7.46 -21.67
CA LEU A 58 1.27 -8.05 -20.33
C LEU A 58 2.11 -9.34 -20.27
N ASP A 59 2.27 -10.02 -21.38
CA ASP A 59 3.02 -11.29 -21.48
C ASP A 59 4.53 -11.08 -21.34
N ASP A 60 5.06 -10.02 -21.95
CA ASP A 60 6.51 -9.79 -22.05
C ASP A 60 6.93 -8.36 -21.74
N GLY A 61 6.01 -7.47 -21.36
CA GLY A 61 6.34 -6.09 -20.99
C GLY A 61 6.76 -5.20 -22.15
N LYS A 62 6.61 -5.62 -23.41
CA LYS A 62 7.03 -4.80 -24.54
C LYS A 62 6.12 -3.58 -24.74
N PRO A 63 6.72 -2.41 -25.04
CA PRO A 63 5.97 -1.19 -25.33
C PRO A 63 5.21 -1.30 -26.65
N VAL A 64 3.98 -0.78 -26.68
CA VAL A 64 3.11 -0.81 -27.86
C VAL A 64 3.00 0.59 -28.46
N CYS A 65 2.28 1.48 -27.79
CA CYS A 65 2.06 2.85 -28.24
C CYS A 65 1.78 3.79 -27.06
N ARG A 66 1.82 5.10 -27.33
CA ARG A 66 1.23 6.07 -26.41
C ARG A 66 -0.25 6.24 -26.72
N VAL A 67 -1.09 6.16 -25.70
CA VAL A 67 -2.53 6.35 -25.82
C VAL A 67 -3.00 7.27 -24.68
N PRO A 68 -3.66 8.40 -24.97
CA PRO A 68 -4.36 9.17 -23.94
C PRO A 68 -5.30 8.20 -23.23
N GLY A 69 -5.05 7.94 -21.95
CA GLY A 69 -5.72 6.84 -21.26
C GLY A 69 -6.04 7.26 -19.84
N SER A 70 -7.33 7.26 -19.50
CA SER A 70 -7.80 7.48 -18.14
C SER A 70 -8.14 6.14 -17.47
N ILE A 71 -8.72 5.20 -18.22
CA ILE A 71 -9.01 3.83 -17.77
C ILE A 71 -8.73 2.80 -18.87
N LEU A 72 -8.28 1.60 -18.45
CA LEU A 72 -8.14 0.41 -19.28
C LEU A 72 -9.35 -0.51 -19.04
N ALA A 73 -10.29 -0.51 -19.98
CA ALA A 73 -11.44 -1.42 -19.99
C ALA A 73 -11.08 -2.75 -20.65
N ASP A 74 -12.03 -3.69 -20.67
CA ASP A 74 -11.82 -5.05 -21.20
C ASP A 74 -11.48 -5.11 -22.69
N ASP A 75 -11.94 -4.16 -23.50
CA ASP A 75 -11.75 -4.15 -24.95
C ASP A 75 -11.37 -2.77 -25.50
N ALA A 76 -11.18 -1.77 -24.64
CA ALA A 76 -10.87 -0.41 -25.03
C ALA A 76 -10.04 0.33 -23.97
N VAL A 77 -9.31 1.36 -24.42
CA VAL A 77 -8.80 2.42 -23.54
C VAL A 77 -9.77 3.59 -23.63
N ILE A 78 -10.30 4.03 -22.50
CA ILE A 78 -11.22 5.18 -22.42
C ILE A 78 -10.48 6.36 -21.80
N SER A 79 -10.64 7.53 -22.38
CA SER A 79 -9.99 8.76 -21.94
C SER A 79 -10.83 9.99 -22.18
N VAL A 80 -10.45 11.06 -21.49
CA VAL A 80 -10.95 12.41 -21.73
C VAL A 80 -9.86 13.19 -22.48
N ALA A 81 -10.19 13.74 -23.64
CA ALA A 81 -9.31 14.64 -24.39
C ALA A 81 -9.23 16.04 -23.74
N LYS A 82 -8.24 16.83 -24.15
CA LYS A 82 -8.02 18.17 -23.58
C LYS A 82 -9.17 19.15 -23.86
N ASP A 83 -9.92 18.92 -24.92
CA ASP A 83 -11.12 19.66 -25.31
C ASP A 83 -12.40 19.13 -24.61
N GLY A 84 -12.27 18.16 -23.69
CA GLY A 84 -13.37 17.63 -22.90
C GLY A 84 -14.14 16.48 -23.56
N HIS A 85 -13.76 16.05 -24.77
CA HIS A 85 -14.40 14.90 -25.41
C HIS A 85 -14.06 13.60 -24.67
N LEU A 86 -15.07 12.76 -24.47
CA LEU A 86 -14.87 11.38 -24.05
C LEU A 86 -14.62 10.54 -25.30
N LEU A 87 -13.56 9.75 -25.29
CA LEU A 87 -13.18 8.89 -26.41
C LEU A 87 -12.75 7.52 -25.95
N ALA A 88 -12.93 6.54 -26.84
CA ALA A 88 -12.39 5.21 -26.66
C ALA A 88 -11.57 4.79 -27.87
N HIS A 89 -10.44 4.14 -27.60
CA HIS A 89 -9.63 3.45 -28.60
C HIS A 89 -9.75 1.95 -28.41
N THR A 90 -9.81 1.19 -29.51
CA THR A 90 -9.87 -0.27 -29.44
C THR A 90 -8.54 -0.84 -28.93
N LEU A 91 -8.58 -1.94 -28.18
CA LEU A 91 -7.37 -2.69 -27.79
C LEU A 91 -6.88 -3.64 -28.90
N ARG A 92 -6.94 -3.17 -30.16
CA ARG A 92 -6.44 -3.87 -31.35
C ARG A 92 -5.44 -2.96 -32.06
N PRO A 93 -4.15 -3.03 -31.71
CA PRO A 93 -3.15 -2.17 -32.31
C PRO A 93 -3.01 -2.42 -33.81
N GLU A 94 -2.98 -1.35 -34.60
CA GLU A 94 -2.62 -1.35 -36.02
C GLU A 94 -1.19 -0.87 -36.17
N SER A 95 -0.46 -1.43 -37.14
CA SER A 95 0.94 -1.11 -37.39
C SER A 95 1.12 -0.33 -38.69
N GLU A 96 1.93 0.72 -38.63
CA GLU A 96 2.34 1.50 -39.80
C GLU A 96 3.87 1.56 -39.86
N GLN A 97 4.44 1.47 -41.07
CA GLN A 97 5.86 1.68 -41.30
C GLN A 97 6.14 3.14 -41.62
N PHE A 98 7.16 3.72 -40.98
CA PHE A 98 7.62 5.08 -41.28
C PHE A 98 9.15 5.11 -41.33
N VAL A 99 9.70 6.05 -42.09
CA VAL A 99 11.15 6.27 -42.13
C VAL A 99 11.51 7.35 -41.11
N ASP A 100 12.42 7.03 -40.19
CA ASP A 100 12.88 7.99 -39.19
C ASP A 100 13.81 9.06 -39.79
N ARG A 101 14.16 10.08 -39.00
CA ARG A 101 15.07 11.16 -39.43
C ARG A 101 16.47 10.68 -39.85
N LYS A 102 16.83 9.43 -39.57
CA LYS A 102 18.10 8.80 -39.93
C LYS A 102 17.97 7.89 -41.16
N GLY A 103 16.84 7.92 -41.86
CA GLY A 103 16.60 7.10 -43.03
C GLY A 103 16.27 5.64 -42.72
N LYS A 104 16.04 5.27 -41.45
CA LYS A 104 15.75 3.89 -41.07
C LYS A 104 14.24 3.65 -40.99
N THR A 105 13.78 2.57 -41.62
CA THR A 105 12.39 2.10 -41.48
C THR A 105 12.13 1.62 -40.06
N GLN A 106 11.09 2.16 -39.45
CA GLN A 106 10.59 1.84 -38.13
C GLN A 106 9.11 1.48 -38.22
N THR A 107 8.63 0.65 -37.31
CA THR A 107 7.20 0.36 -37.16
C THR A 107 6.65 1.11 -35.97
N ARG A 108 5.52 1.80 -36.14
CA ARG A 108 4.75 2.38 -35.05
C ARG A 108 3.42 1.66 -34.95
N TYR A 109 2.98 1.44 -33.72
CA TYR A 109 1.63 0.97 -33.44
C TYR A 109 0.74 2.14 -33.00
N THR A 110 -0.52 2.11 -33.42
CA THR A 110 -1.58 3.01 -32.97
C THR A 110 -2.80 2.19 -32.57
N LEU A 111 -3.65 2.76 -31.72
CA LEU A 111 -4.96 2.17 -31.44
C LEU A 111 -6.00 2.93 -32.27
N PRO A 112 -6.81 2.25 -33.09
CA PRO A 112 -7.91 2.89 -33.81
C PRO A 112 -8.94 3.47 -32.84
N LYS A 113 -9.43 4.68 -33.15
CA LYS A 113 -10.53 5.31 -32.40
C LYS A 113 -11.81 4.53 -32.65
N ARG A 114 -12.45 4.06 -31.57
CA ARG A 114 -13.71 3.32 -31.60
C ARG A 114 -14.91 4.26 -31.65
N TRP A 115 -14.89 5.29 -30.82
CA TRP A 115 -15.93 6.31 -30.74
C TRP A 115 -15.40 7.55 -30.04
N GLU A 116 -16.10 8.66 -30.23
CA GLU A 116 -15.86 9.95 -29.59
C GLU A 116 -17.21 10.63 -29.36
N THR A 117 -17.35 11.29 -28.21
CA THR A 117 -18.59 11.97 -27.83
C THR A 117 -18.29 13.16 -26.95
N VAL A 118 -19.06 14.23 -27.14
CA VAL A 118 -19.10 15.35 -26.21
C VAL A 118 -20.03 14.95 -25.04
N LEU A 119 -19.64 15.30 -23.83
CA LEU A 119 -20.49 15.15 -22.64
C LEU A 119 -20.92 16.52 -22.15
N GLU A 120 -22.18 16.61 -21.73
CA GLU A 120 -22.75 17.77 -21.07
C GLU A 120 -23.37 17.31 -19.74
N PRO A 121 -22.84 17.74 -18.58
CA PRO A 121 -21.63 18.56 -18.41
C PRO A 121 -20.33 17.82 -18.81
N ALA A 122 -19.32 18.59 -19.20
CA ALA A 122 -17.99 18.07 -19.54
C ALA A 122 -17.27 17.52 -18.30
N LEU A 123 -16.49 16.45 -18.51
CA LEU A 123 -15.62 15.86 -17.50
C LEU A 123 -14.16 16.13 -17.85
N ASP A 124 -13.28 16.22 -16.86
CA ASP A 124 -11.82 16.36 -17.05
C ASP A 124 -11.10 15.01 -16.96
N ARG A 125 -11.71 14.04 -16.27
CA ARG A 125 -11.10 12.74 -15.99
C ARG A 125 -12.14 11.68 -15.66
N ILE A 126 -11.95 10.48 -16.24
CA ILE A 126 -12.58 9.24 -15.78
C ILE A 126 -11.63 8.50 -14.83
N PHE A 127 -12.14 7.93 -13.74
CA PHE A 127 -11.34 7.20 -12.76
C PHE A 127 -11.55 5.69 -12.85
N ILE A 128 -12.80 5.26 -13.02
CA ILE A 128 -13.17 3.85 -13.02
C ILE A 128 -14.32 3.60 -14.00
N GLN A 129 -14.45 2.33 -14.40
CA GLN A 129 -15.67 1.80 -15.01
C GLN A 129 -16.23 0.72 -14.08
N ALA A 130 -17.54 0.74 -13.84
CA ALA A 130 -18.25 -0.33 -13.17
C ALA A 130 -19.46 -0.72 -14.03
N GLY A 131 -19.41 -1.94 -14.58
CA GLY A 131 -20.40 -2.42 -15.54
C GLY A 131 -20.50 -1.50 -16.78
N PRO A 132 -21.70 -1.03 -17.17
CA PRO A 132 -21.89 -0.20 -18.35
C PRO A 132 -21.61 1.29 -18.11
N ARG A 133 -21.19 1.68 -16.89
CA ARG A 133 -20.98 3.07 -16.51
C ARG A 133 -19.52 3.38 -16.23
N ALA A 134 -19.09 4.55 -16.68
CA ALA A 134 -17.83 5.17 -16.28
C ALA A 134 -18.11 6.24 -15.22
N TYR A 135 -17.19 6.42 -14.28
CA TYR A 135 -17.29 7.43 -13.23
C TYR A 135 -16.10 8.37 -13.31
N GLY A 136 -16.41 9.66 -13.30
CA GLY A 136 -15.44 10.72 -13.52
C GLY A 136 -15.75 11.96 -12.73
N ARG A 137 -14.84 12.92 -12.82
CA ARG A 137 -15.03 14.27 -12.28
C ARG A 137 -15.00 15.30 -13.43
N GLY A 138 -15.65 16.42 -13.20
CA GLY A 138 -15.48 17.65 -13.98
C GLY A 138 -14.94 18.77 -13.11
N ASN A 139 -15.17 20.00 -13.55
CA ASN A 139 -14.78 21.20 -12.80
C ASN A 139 -15.66 21.40 -11.56
N ASP A 140 -15.21 22.26 -10.66
CA ASP A 140 -15.97 22.76 -9.50
C ASP A 140 -16.57 21.68 -8.59
N GLY A 141 -15.87 20.55 -8.45
CA GLY A 141 -16.30 19.44 -7.59
C GLY A 141 -17.39 18.55 -8.19
N LEU A 142 -17.68 18.69 -9.49
CA LEU A 142 -18.61 17.81 -10.20
C LEU A 142 -18.11 16.37 -10.21
N ILE A 143 -18.98 15.44 -9.79
CA ILE A 143 -18.84 13.99 -9.92
C ILE A 143 -19.97 13.49 -10.81
N ALA A 144 -19.66 12.63 -11.78
CA ALA A 144 -20.66 12.13 -12.72
C ALA A 144 -20.50 10.63 -12.99
N ALA A 145 -21.64 9.98 -13.24
CA ALA A 145 -21.71 8.66 -13.83
C ALA A 145 -22.15 8.78 -15.29
N VAL A 146 -21.37 8.26 -16.21
CA VAL A 146 -21.61 8.28 -17.65
C VAL A 146 -22.03 6.89 -18.11
N ASP A 147 -23.24 6.76 -18.65
CA ASP A 147 -23.62 5.58 -19.41
C ASP A 147 -22.76 5.56 -20.69
N LEU A 148 -21.91 4.54 -20.86
CA LEU A 148 -21.02 4.43 -22.02
C LEU A 148 -21.83 4.14 -23.30
N PRO A 149 -21.35 4.56 -24.48
CA PRO A 149 -22.11 4.44 -25.71
C PRO A 149 -22.30 2.97 -26.12
N GLN A 150 -23.47 2.67 -26.65
CA GLN A 150 -23.86 1.38 -27.25
C GLN A 150 -24.21 1.59 -28.72
N PRO A 151 -24.29 0.55 -29.58
CA PRO A 151 -24.48 0.71 -31.02
C PRO A 151 -25.61 1.67 -31.43
N ASN A 152 -26.70 1.73 -30.65
CA ASN A 152 -27.86 2.58 -30.91
C ASN A 152 -28.15 3.57 -29.77
N ARG A 153 -27.18 3.85 -28.88
CA ARG A 153 -27.37 4.77 -27.75
C ARG A 153 -26.09 5.58 -27.51
N PRO A 154 -26.11 6.92 -27.69
CA PRO A 154 -24.95 7.74 -27.41
C PRO A 154 -24.62 7.73 -25.91
N ALA A 155 -23.39 8.13 -25.58
CA ALA A 155 -23.02 8.31 -24.19
C ALA A 155 -23.85 9.44 -23.57
N ARG A 156 -24.14 9.33 -22.28
CA ARG A 156 -24.83 10.41 -21.55
C ARG A 156 -24.43 10.42 -20.08
N VAL A 157 -24.48 11.59 -19.47
CA VAL A 157 -24.42 11.71 -18.02
C VAL A 157 -25.74 11.17 -17.45
N SER A 158 -25.64 10.06 -16.70
CA SER A 158 -26.78 9.34 -16.13
C SER A 158 -27.06 9.72 -14.68
N TRP A 159 -26.06 10.30 -14.01
CA TRP A 159 -26.14 10.79 -12.64
C TRP A 159 -25.03 11.80 -12.38
N GLN A 160 -25.27 12.76 -11.49
CA GLN A 160 -24.28 13.75 -11.07
C GLN A 160 -24.46 14.17 -9.61
N ALA A 161 -23.38 14.61 -8.98
CA ALA A 161 -23.35 15.25 -7.68
C ALA A 161 -22.20 16.27 -7.59
N HIS A 162 -22.23 17.13 -6.57
CA HIS A 162 -21.13 18.03 -6.25
C HIS A 162 -20.54 17.64 -4.90
N ILE A 163 -19.21 17.72 -4.80
CA ILE A 163 -18.46 17.53 -3.56
C ILE A 163 -17.59 18.75 -3.29
N GLU A 164 -17.15 18.88 -2.04
CA GLU A 164 -16.13 19.86 -1.67
C GLU A 164 -14.74 19.28 -1.96
N GLY A 165 -13.92 20.05 -2.67
CA GLY A 165 -12.54 19.69 -2.98
C GLY A 165 -12.37 18.90 -4.27
N ASP A 166 -11.13 18.44 -4.49
CA ASP A 166 -10.72 17.81 -5.74
C ASP A 166 -10.78 16.29 -5.63
N ALA A 167 -11.67 15.64 -6.39
CA ALA A 167 -11.67 14.18 -6.49
C ALA A 167 -10.30 13.66 -6.97
N TRP A 168 -9.68 12.80 -6.17
CA TRP A 168 -8.35 12.23 -6.40
C TRP A 168 -8.42 10.78 -6.87
N SER A 169 -9.34 9.99 -6.32
CA SER A 169 -9.55 8.60 -6.68
C SER A 169 -11.00 8.21 -6.44
N MET A 170 -11.45 7.15 -7.13
CA MET A 170 -12.79 6.59 -6.98
C MET A 170 -12.72 5.07 -6.83
N LEU A 171 -13.67 4.50 -6.10
CA LEU A 171 -13.86 3.07 -5.93
C LEU A 171 -15.35 2.75 -6.06
N ALA A 172 -15.67 1.67 -6.76
CA ALA A 172 -17.01 1.08 -6.75
C ALA A 172 -16.98 -0.21 -5.92
N ALA A 173 -17.79 -0.28 -4.88
CA ALA A 173 -17.93 -1.45 -4.02
C ALA A 173 -19.27 -1.39 -3.28
N ASP A 174 -19.85 -2.56 -2.98
CA ASP A 174 -21.08 -2.67 -2.17
C ASP A 174 -22.23 -1.78 -2.71
N ASP A 175 -22.42 -1.79 -4.03
CA ASP A 175 -23.37 -0.96 -4.78
C ASP A 175 -23.27 0.55 -4.50
N LYS A 176 -22.08 1.01 -4.10
CA LYS A 176 -21.77 2.40 -3.78
C LYS A 176 -20.57 2.89 -4.57
N LEU A 177 -20.54 4.21 -4.79
CA LEU A 177 -19.39 4.94 -5.29
C LEU A 177 -18.72 5.66 -4.13
N PHE A 178 -17.46 5.35 -3.88
CA PHE A 178 -16.59 6.06 -2.95
C PHE A 178 -15.71 7.04 -3.70
N VAL A 179 -15.62 8.28 -3.22
CA VAL A 179 -14.75 9.31 -3.79
C VAL A 179 -13.82 9.84 -2.72
N VAL A 180 -12.52 9.75 -2.96
CA VAL A 180 -11.48 10.31 -2.09
C VAL A 180 -11.03 11.62 -2.67
N THR A 181 -10.99 12.68 -1.87
CA THR A 181 -10.48 14.00 -2.29
C THR A 181 -9.01 14.18 -1.92
N ARG A 182 -8.31 15.10 -2.59
CA ARG A 182 -6.94 15.49 -2.21
C ARG A 182 -6.85 16.08 -0.81
N GLN A 183 -7.96 16.65 -0.33
CA GLN A 183 -8.09 17.23 1.00
C GLN A 183 -8.27 16.18 2.10
N GLY A 184 -8.38 14.89 1.73
CA GLY A 184 -8.52 13.79 2.68
C GLY A 184 -9.97 13.44 3.03
N SER A 185 -10.95 14.05 2.37
CA SER A 185 -12.36 13.71 2.56
C SER A 185 -12.71 12.41 1.82
N LEU A 186 -13.58 11.60 2.43
CA LEU A 186 -14.16 10.40 1.84
C LEU A 186 -15.67 10.57 1.69
N TYR A 187 -16.14 10.61 0.44
CA TYR A 187 -17.56 10.63 0.11
C TYR A 187 -18.04 9.23 -0.25
N CYS A 188 -19.30 8.94 0.05
CA CYS A 188 -19.95 7.68 -0.25
C CYS A 188 -21.34 7.96 -0.85
N PHE A 189 -21.54 7.56 -2.10
CA PHE A 189 -22.81 7.68 -2.81
C PHE A 189 -23.43 6.30 -2.95
N GLY A 190 -24.64 6.13 -2.43
CA GLY A 190 -25.44 4.91 -2.57
C GLY A 190 -26.83 5.22 -3.11
N ALA A 191 -27.61 4.17 -3.38
CA ALA A 191 -28.97 4.29 -3.91
C ALA A 191 -29.92 5.06 -2.98
N GLN A 192 -29.70 4.98 -1.66
CA GLN A 192 -30.52 5.65 -0.66
C GLN A 192 -29.69 6.68 0.11
N PRO A 193 -30.25 7.86 0.42
CA PRO A 193 -29.62 8.80 1.33
C PRO A 193 -29.41 8.15 2.70
N GLY A 194 -28.22 8.32 3.28
CA GLY A 194 -27.90 7.85 4.63
C GLY A 194 -27.10 8.90 5.37
N ARG A 195 -27.33 9.01 6.69
CA ARG A 195 -26.44 9.82 7.54
C ARG A 195 -25.18 8.99 7.82
N PRO A 196 -23.98 9.50 7.50
CA PRO A 196 -22.75 8.79 7.83
C PRO A 196 -22.65 8.67 9.36
N ALA A 197 -22.37 7.47 9.85
CA ALA A 197 -21.99 7.27 11.24
C ALA A 197 -20.68 8.03 11.47
N LYS A 198 -20.73 9.05 12.32
CA LYS A 198 -19.52 9.79 12.72
C LYS A 198 -18.89 9.03 13.88
N HIS A 199 -17.79 8.36 13.59
CA HIS A 199 -16.90 7.84 14.61
C HIS A 199 -15.91 8.96 14.92
N GLU A 200 -16.15 9.71 15.99
CA GLU A 200 -15.14 10.63 16.47
C GLU A 200 -13.92 9.79 16.84
N LEU A 201 -12.79 10.05 16.18
CA LEU A 201 -11.52 9.59 16.69
C LEU A 201 -11.43 10.17 18.09
N THR A 202 -11.51 9.31 19.11
CA THR A 202 -11.27 9.72 20.49
C THR A 202 -9.79 10.04 20.57
N SER A 203 -9.42 11.22 20.06
CA SER A 203 -8.09 11.78 20.20
C SER A 203 -8.00 12.20 21.66
N ALA A 204 -7.77 11.21 22.52
CA ALA A 204 -7.38 11.45 23.89
C ALA A 204 -6.00 12.11 23.83
N ARG A 205 -6.02 13.45 23.76
CA ARG A 205 -4.92 14.35 24.03
C ARG A 205 -3.63 13.98 23.28
N THR A 206 -3.45 14.58 22.11
CA THR A 206 -2.13 15.04 21.65
C THR A 206 -1.61 16.15 22.58
N GLY A 207 -1.42 15.82 23.86
CA GLY A 207 -0.56 16.56 24.76
C GLY A 207 0.85 16.03 24.58
N LYS A 208 1.83 16.93 24.44
CA LYS A 208 3.26 16.61 24.41
C LYS A 208 3.59 15.52 25.44
N GLY A 209 3.94 14.34 24.94
CA GLY A 209 4.24 13.15 25.74
C GLY A 209 2.99 12.49 26.31
N SER A 210 2.56 11.35 25.72
CA SER A 210 1.81 10.34 26.46
C SER A 210 2.69 9.85 27.60
N ARG A 211 2.71 10.61 28.70
CA ARG A 211 3.18 10.11 29.99
C ARG A 211 2.08 9.19 30.46
N VAL A 212 2.23 7.90 30.11
CA VAL A 212 1.64 6.81 30.89
C VAL A 212 1.74 7.22 32.37
N PRO A 213 0.63 7.30 33.12
CA PRO A 213 0.66 7.69 34.52
C PRO A 213 1.79 6.93 35.21
N ARG A 214 2.66 7.64 35.93
CA ARG A 214 3.81 7.03 36.61
C ARG A 214 3.26 6.06 37.65
N ARG A 215 3.07 4.80 37.27
CA ARG A 215 2.72 3.71 38.17
C ARG A 215 3.90 3.53 39.14
N ALA A 216 3.61 3.13 40.37
CA ALA A 216 4.63 2.94 41.40
C ALA A 216 5.79 2.07 40.89
N ASN A 217 7.02 2.35 41.33
CA ASN A 217 8.20 1.53 41.01
C ASN A 217 7.94 0.10 41.50
N ASP A 218 7.63 -0.79 40.56
CA ASP A 218 7.45 -2.21 40.82
C ASP A 218 8.64 -3.01 40.26
N ARG A 219 8.59 -4.33 40.41
CA ARG A 219 9.65 -5.22 39.93
C ARG A 219 9.96 -5.06 38.43
N TRP A 220 8.99 -4.63 37.61
CA TRP A 220 9.17 -4.50 36.17
C TRP A 220 9.90 -3.22 35.80
N ALA A 221 9.64 -2.14 36.55
CA ALA A 221 10.42 -0.91 36.47
C ALA A 221 11.91 -1.18 36.73
N ALA A 222 12.22 -1.89 37.84
CA ALA A 222 13.59 -2.25 38.18
C ALA A 222 14.21 -3.22 37.15
N ALA A 223 13.45 -4.18 36.64
CA ALA A 223 13.93 -5.10 35.61
C ALA A 223 14.28 -4.37 34.30
N ALA A 224 13.47 -3.39 33.89
CA ALA A 224 13.76 -2.57 32.72
C ALA A 224 15.01 -1.70 32.93
N ASP A 225 15.15 -1.03 34.09
CA ASP A 225 16.34 -0.24 34.40
C ASP A 225 17.61 -1.11 34.36
N ASN A 226 17.60 -2.23 35.08
CA ASN A 226 18.74 -3.16 35.10
C ASN A 226 19.12 -3.65 33.70
N LEU A 227 18.12 -3.99 32.87
CA LEU A 227 18.35 -4.46 31.51
C LEU A 227 18.96 -3.36 30.63
N LEU A 228 18.43 -2.13 30.70
CA LEU A 228 18.93 -1.00 29.92
C LEU A 228 20.34 -0.58 30.38
N GLU A 229 20.61 -0.61 31.69
CA GLU A 229 21.94 -0.32 32.26
C GLU A 229 22.97 -1.38 31.88
N GLN A 230 22.62 -2.68 31.97
CA GLN A 230 23.53 -3.78 31.63
C GLN A 230 23.86 -3.82 30.14
N THR A 231 22.90 -3.49 29.28
CA THR A 231 23.09 -3.57 27.82
C THR A 231 23.59 -2.26 27.23
N GLY A 232 23.32 -1.11 27.88
CA GLY A 232 23.56 0.22 27.32
C GLY A 232 22.68 0.57 26.12
N VAL A 233 21.73 -0.30 25.74
CA VAL A 233 20.93 -0.14 24.52
C VAL A 233 19.65 0.64 24.84
N ILE A 234 19.67 1.94 24.57
CA ILE A 234 18.53 2.84 24.84
C ILE A 234 17.73 3.24 23.60
N GLU A 235 18.15 2.85 22.39
CA GLU A 235 17.50 3.22 21.12
C GLU A 235 17.66 2.16 20.01
N GLY A 236 16.87 2.29 18.95
CA GLY A 236 16.79 1.32 17.85
C GLY A 236 15.63 0.33 18.04
N TYR A 237 15.77 -0.90 17.54
CA TYR A 237 14.71 -1.91 17.63
C TYR A 237 14.99 -2.94 18.73
N CYS A 238 14.01 -3.16 19.59
CA CYS A 238 14.01 -4.21 20.60
C CYS A 238 13.03 -5.32 20.21
N LEU A 239 13.51 -6.55 20.10
CA LEU A 239 12.67 -7.72 19.90
C LEU A 239 12.41 -8.40 21.25
N VAL A 240 11.14 -8.51 21.62
CA VAL A 240 10.71 -9.16 22.86
C VAL A 240 10.03 -10.47 22.52
N LEU A 241 10.59 -11.57 23.03
CA LEU A 241 10.07 -12.92 22.84
C LEU A 241 9.21 -13.34 24.02
N GLY A 242 7.93 -13.60 23.76
CA GLY A 242 6.87 -13.73 24.74
C GLY A 242 6.31 -12.37 25.13
N ALA A 243 4.98 -12.25 25.23
CA ALA A 243 4.31 -11.03 25.66
C ALA A 243 4.18 -10.95 27.19
N GLY A 244 4.09 -12.11 27.86
CA GLY A 244 3.82 -12.19 29.30
C GLY A 244 2.60 -11.34 29.68
N ASN A 245 2.73 -10.56 30.76
CA ASN A 245 1.69 -9.62 31.20
C ASN A 245 1.83 -8.20 30.59
N GLY A 246 2.76 -8.00 29.65
CA GLY A 246 3.04 -6.71 29.00
C GLY A 246 3.83 -5.68 29.83
N ARG A 247 4.09 -5.92 31.12
CA ARG A 247 4.65 -4.87 32.00
C ARG A 247 6.08 -4.48 31.66
N LEU A 248 6.98 -5.42 31.35
CA LEU A 248 8.34 -5.07 30.93
C LEU A 248 8.34 -4.32 29.59
N ILE A 249 7.45 -4.68 28.67
CA ILE A 249 7.29 -4.02 27.36
C ILE A 249 6.89 -2.55 27.57
N GLU A 250 5.92 -2.29 28.45
CA GLU A 250 5.54 -0.92 28.83
C GLU A 250 6.70 -0.13 29.46
N GLU A 251 7.45 -0.74 30.39
CA GLU A 251 8.56 -0.07 31.07
C GLU A 251 9.74 0.20 30.12
N LEU A 252 10.06 -0.73 29.23
CA LEU A 252 11.07 -0.53 28.18
C LEU A 252 10.68 0.61 27.24
N ALA A 253 9.41 0.67 26.80
CA ALA A 253 8.94 1.76 25.94
C ALA A 253 9.01 3.12 26.64
N ARG A 254 8.77 3.16 27.95
CA ARG A 254 8.77 4.38 28.76
C ARG A 254 10.18 4.89 29.08
N ARG A 255 11.13 3.98 29.33
CA ARG A 255 12.49 4.29 29.83
C ARG A 255 13.53 4.38 28.74
N SER A 256 13.16 4.08 27.50
CA SER A 256 14.06 4.09 26.34
C SER A 256 13.41 4.72 25.11
N LYS A 257 14.21 4.90 24.05
CA LYS A 257 13.79 5.25 22.70
C LYS A 257 13.63 4.02 21.79
N LEU A 258 13.57 2.80 22.35
CA LEU A 258 13.42 1.57 21.58
C LEU A 258 12.05 1.45 20.89
N HIS A 259 12.04 1.10 19.61
CA HIS A 259 10.88 0.55 18.93
C HIS A 259 10.77 -0.93 19.27
N ILE A 260 9.66 -1.34 19.89
CA ILE A 260 9.51 -2.68 20.45
C ILE A 260 8.66 -3.54 19.52
N ILE A 261 9.18 -4.69 19.15
CA ILE A 261 8.48 -5.73 18.39
C ILE A 261 8.30 -6.91 19.34
N VAL A 262 7.08 -7.32 19.60
CA VAL A 262 6.75 -8.43 20.51
C VAL A 262 6.24 -9.61 19.69
N PHE A 263 6.77 -10.80 19.94
CA PHE A 263 6.21 -12.05 19.42
C PHE A 263 5.67 -12.89 20.56
N ASP A 264 4.45 -13.40 20.40
CA ASP A 264 3.89 -14.41 21.28
C ASP A 264 3.10 -15.44 20.46
N PRO A 265 3.28 -16.75 20.67
CA PRO A 265 2.57 -17.77 19.91
C PRO A 265 1.06 -17.79 20.22
N ASN A 266 0.62 -17.24 21.35
CA ASN A 266 -0.78 -17.26 21.77
C ASN A 266 -1.53 -16.02 21.26
N ALA A 267 -2.42 -16.23 20.28
CA ALA A 267 -3.22 -15.17 19.67
C ALA A 267 -4.10 -14.40 20.66
N ALA A 268 -4.59 -15.03 21.73
CA ALA A 268 -5.41 -14.36 22.74
C ALA A 268 -4.58 -13.40 23.60
N ILE A 269 -3.34 -13.77 23.95
CA ILE A 269 -2.41 -12.89 24.67
C ILE A 269 -2.03 -11.70 23.78
N VAL A 270 -1.76 -11.95 22.50
CA VAL A 270 -1.46 -10.89 21.53
C VAL A 270 -2.61 -9.90 21.41
N ASP A 271 -3.84 -10.38 21.21
CA ASP A 271 -5.01 -9.50 21.09
C ASP A 271 -5.26 -8.68 22.37
N ALA A 272 -5.18 -9.32 23.54
CA ALA A 272 -5.32 -8.63 24.82
C ALA A 272 -4.24 -7.56 25.02
N LEU A 273 -2.98 -7.84 24.69
CA LEU A 273 -1.88 -6.88 24.79
C LEU A 273 -2.06 -5.73 23.80
N ARG A 274 -2.49 -6.00 22.56
CA ARG A 274 -2.77 -4.96 21.56
C ARG A 274 -3.82 -3.98 22.05
N ARG A 275 -4.95 -4.48 22.56
CA ARG A 275 -6.03 -3.62 23.10
C ARG A 275 -5.54 -2.77 24.26
N LYS A 276 -4.83 -3.37 25.21
CA LYS A 276 -4.26 -2.65 26.36
C LYS A 276 -3.27 -1.56 25.94
N LEU A 277 -2.37 -1.85 25.00
CA LEU A 277 -1.39 -0.88 24.51
C LEU A 277 -2.04 0.21 23.64
N ASP A 278 -3.15 -0.10 22.95
CA ASP A 278 -3.93 0.88 22.19
C ASP A 278 -4.67 1.84 23.12
N GLU A 279 -5.28 1.32 24.21
CA GLU A 279 -5.85 2.12 25.30
C GLU A 279 -4.81 3.05 25.95
N ASP A 280 -3.55 2.58 26.08
CA ASP A 280 -2.42 3.38 26.59
C ASP A 280 -1.73 4.25 25.50
N HIS A 281 -2.22 4.22 24.25
CA HIS A 281 -1.67 4.92 23.07
C HIS A 281 -0.20 4.60 22.72
N LEU A 282 0.26 3.40 23.05
CA LEU A 282 1.61 2.91 22.75
C LEU A 282 1.66 2.01 21.51
N TYR A 283 0.52 1.41 21.13
CA TYR A 283 0.43 0.50 19.99
C TYR A 283 0.53 1.23 18.63
N GLY A 284 1.20 0.62 17.65
CA GLY A 284 1.27 1.11 16.27
C GLY A 284 2.26 2.27 16.02
N THR A 285 2.77 2.92 17.07
CA THR A 285 3.79 3.98 16.97
C THR A 285 5.16 3.50 17.44
N ARG A 286 5.24 3.02 18.69
CA ARG A 286 6.48 2.53 19.32
C ARG A 286 6.47 1.04 19.58
N ILE A 287 5.30 0.41 19.63
CA ILE A 287 5.16 -1.02 19.94
C ILE A 287 4.32 -1.71 18.88
N ALA A 288 4.83 -2.82 18.34
CA ALA A 288 4.12 -3.75 17.49
C ALA A 288 4.11 -5.13 18.15
N VAL A 289 2.97 -5.82 18.11
CA VAL A 289 2.78 -7.13 18.74
C VAL A 289 2.28 -8.08 17.67
N HIS A 290 2.91 -9.25 17.53
CA HIS A 290 2.64 -10.21 16.48
C HIS A 290 2.39 -11.61 17.05
N VAL A 291 1.42 -12.32 16.46
CA VAL A 291 1.23 -13.75 16.72
C VAL A 291 2.36 -14.52 16.03
N GLY A 292 3.08 -15.33 16.79
CA GLY A 292 4.15 -16.17 16.29
C GLY A 292 5.36 -16.21 17.20
N ASP A 293 6.45 -16.76 16.69
CA ASP A 293 7.73 -16.87 17.37
C ASP A 293 8.89 -16.55 16.40
N MET A 294 10.12 -16.72 16.86
CA MET A 294 11.32 -16.53 16.02
C MET A 294 11.35 -17.46 14.80
N ARG A 295 10.69 -18.62 14.85
CA ARG A 295 10.67 -19.63 13.78
C ARG A 295 9.66 -19.28 12.70
N SER A 296 8.49 -18.77 13.10
CA SER A 296 7.44 -18.34 12.17
C SER A 296 7.64 -16.91 11.64
N GLY A 297 8.29 -16.04 12.41
CA GLY A 297 8.55 -14.66 12.02
C GLY A 297 9.55 -14.54 10.87
N GLN A 298 9.16 -13.88 9.78
CA GLN A 298 10.06 -13.52 8.67
C GLN A 298 10.74 -12.16 8.97
N LEU A 299 11.56 -12.13 10.02
CA LEU A 299 12.30 -10.92 10.35
C LEU A 299 13.49 -10.72 9.39
N PRO A 300 13.73 -9.48 8.92
CA PRO A 300 14.93 -9.18 8.15
C PRO A 300 16.18 -9.41 9.00
N PRO A 301 17.31 -9.78 8.37
CA PRO A 301 18.58 -9.84 9.09
C PRO A 301 18.95 -8.45 9.63
N TYR A 302 19.71 -8.43 10.72
CA TYR A 302 20.35 -7.22 11.28
C TYR A 302 19.39 -6.13 11.78
N LEU A 303 18.17 -6.52 12.14
CA LEU A 303 17.11 -5.63 12.60
C LEU A 303 17.33 -5.11 14.03
N ALA A 304 17.62 -6.01 14.97
CA ALA A 304 17.44 -5.74 16.39
C ALA A 304 18.72 -5.22 17.05
N SER A 305 18.62 -4.07 17.71
CA SER A 305 19.65 -3.56 18.64
C SER A 305 19.65 -4.37 19.94
N LEU A 306 18.48 -4.83 20.38
CA LEU A 306 18.31 -5.61 21.59
C LEU A 306 17.32 -6.76 21.34
N ILE A 307 17.62 -7.97 21.79
CA ILE A 307 16.67 -9.09 21.84
C ILE A 307 16.57 -9.56 23.29
N VAL A 308 15.34 -9.62 23.80
CA VAL A 308 15.05 -10.08 25.16
C VAL A 308 13.88 -11.06 25.17
N SER A 309 13.67 -11.74 26.29
CA SER A 309 12.53 -12.62 26.49
C SER A 309 11.83 -12.35 27.82
N MET A 310 10.49 -12.40 27.81
CA MET A 310 9.63 -12.18 28.98
C MET A 310 9.57 -13.35 29.95
N GLU A 311 9.89 -14.55 29.46
CA GLU A 311 9.95 -15.74 30.28
C GLU A 311 11.31 -16.40 30.05
N PRO A 312 12.08 -16.73 31.11
CA PRO A 312 13.07 -17.78 31.00
C PRO A 312 12.30 -19.11 30.97
N ASN A 313 11.48 -19.36 29.95
CA ASN A 313 10.73 -20.60 29.94
C ASN A 313 11.69 -21.75 29.65
N GLU A 314 11.64 -22.71 30.56
CA GLU A 314 12.56 -23.81 30.85
C GLU A 314 12.69 -24.86 29.73
N GLN A 315 12.29 -24.52 28.51
CA GLN A 315 12.29 -25.40 27.35
C GLN A 315 13.30 -24.93 26.30
N GLY A 316 14.58 -25.18 26.57
CA GLY A 316 15.54 -25.47 25.50
C GLY A 316 15.93 -24.33 24.54
N LEU A 317 15.67 -23.06 24.86
CA LEU A 317 16.16 -21.90 24.09
C LEU A 317 17.67 -21.94 23.80
N HIS A 318 18.44 -22.51 24.73
CA HIS A 318 19.89 -22.72 24.64
C HIS A 318 20.29 -24.08 24.01
N LYS A 319 19.34 -24.98 23.76
CA LYS A 319 19.55 -26.31 23.15
C LYS A 319 19.07 -26.39 21.69
N ASP A 320 18.27 -25.44 21.23
CA ASP A 320 17.80 -25.35 19.84
C ASP A 320 18.73 -24.47 18.99
N ARG A 321 19.57 -25.11 18.17
CA ARG A 321 20.48 -24.43 17.24
C ARG A 321 19.75 -23.49 16.27
N ALA A 322 18.59 -23.89 15.76
CA ALA A 322 17.86 -23.11 14.77
C ALA A 322 17.33 -21.81 15.37
N PHE A 323 16.94 -21.84 16.65
CA PHE A 323 16.57 -20.64 17.39
C PHE A 323 17.77 -19.68 17.52
N VAL A 324 18.91 -20.18 17.97
CA VAL A 324 20.14 -19.37 18.17
C VAL A 324 20.60 -18.75 16.86
N GLU A 325 20.63 -19.51 15.76
CA GLU A 325 20.98 -19.00 14.42
C GLU A 325 20.07 -17.85 13.99
N ARG A 326 18.76 -17.93 14.30
CA ARG A 326 17.81 -16.86 13.98
C ARG A 326 17.98 -15.64 14.85
N VAL A 327 18.27 -15.80 16.14
CA VAL A 327 18.63 -14.69 17.03
C VAL A 327 19.85 -13.96 16.48
N PHE A 328 20.94 -14.68 16.19
CA PHE A 328 22.14 -14.09 15.60
C PHE A 328 21.89 -13.42 14.26
N ARG A 329 21.09 -14.03 13.39
CA ARG A 329 20.72 -13.43 12.10
C ARG A 329 19.97 -12.11 12.27
N CYS A 330 19.13 -11.99 13.29
CA CYS A 330 18.33 -10.79 13.53
C CYS A 330 19.10 -9.69 14.26
N LEU A 331 20.15 -10.03 15.01
CA LEU A 331 20.95 -9.03 15.73
C LEU A 331 21.69 -8.11 14.78
N ARG A 332 21.64 -6.82 15.06
CA ARG A 332 22.43 -5.81 14.35
C ARG A 332 23.94 -6.09 14.50
N PRO A 333 24.73 -6.11 13.41
CA PRO A 333 26.18 -6.24 13.48
C PRO A 333 26.81 -5.12 14.31
N TYR A 334 27.91 -5.44 15.01
CA TYR A 334 28.72 -4.46 15.75
C TYR A 334 27.94 -3.65 16.79
N GLY A 335 27.12 -4.33 17.63
CA GLY A 335 26.46 -3.68 18.77
C GLY A 335 25.08 -4.22 19.13
N GLY A 336 24.51 -5.14 18.33
CA GLY A 336 23.30 -5.87 18.72
C GLY A 336 23.57 -6.80 19.91
N LEU A 337 22.71 -6.75 20.92
CA LEU A 337 22.81 -7.60 22.10
C LEU A 337 21.57 -8.48 22.26
N ALA A 338 21.78 -9.74 22.65
CA ALA A 338 20.72 -10.60 23.16
C ALA A 338 20.91 -10.81 24.66
N CYS A 339 19.91 -10.44 25.45
CA CYS A 339 19.95 -10.54 26.90
C CYS A 339 18.79 -11.42 27.37
N PHE A 340 19.11 -12.60 27.87
CA PHE A 340 18.14 -13.57 28.37
C PHE A 340 18.36 -13.80 29.87
N ALA A 341 17.28 -13.83 30.64
CA ALA A 341 17.35 -14.13 32.06
C ALA A 341 17.90 -15.56 32.26
N ARG A 342 18.82 -15.71 33.21
CA ARG A 342 19.39 -17.01 33.58
C ARG A 342 18.39 -17.74 34.49
N SER A 343 18.06 -18.99 34.19
CA SER A 343 17.26 -19.82 35.11
C SER A 343 18.03 -20.00 36.42
N SER A 344 17.35 -19.79 37.55
CA SER A 344 17.84 -20.26 38.86
C SER A 344 17.95 -21.78 38.77
N GLY A 345 19.16 -22.32 38.90
CA GLY A 345 19.39 -23.76 38.94
C GLY A 345 19.01 -24.37 40.27
#